data_AF-A0A9R0AQL8-F1
#
_entry.id   AF-A0A9R0AQL8-F1
#
_cell.length_a   1.000
_cell.length_b   1.000
_cell.length_c   1.000
_cell.angle_alpha   90.00
_cell.angle_beta   90.00
_cell.angle_gamma   90.00
#
_symmetry.space_group_name_H-M   'P 1'
#
loop_
_entity.id
_entity.type
_entity.pdbx_description
1 polymer ?
#
loop_
_entity_poly.entity_id
_entity_poly.type
_entity_poly.pdbx_seq_one_letter_code
_entity_poly.pdbx_strand_id
1 'polypeptide(L)'
;MSEEPGFFDGVFLSQDSEVSSFVEEVRGAVKSTAGRAMCGESQWAAARETSKQANKLDEEGVEIAVCRHGFLLKGLNMYRGEIFAYPMFLQKEFQDAVFLSMDVTCRYVPYLEKVSEVLTHLQPLQKIRHCLSVMHAKAHNTKCEILWNARNQEGAGTTLGEEVEQVNSFLSRCALTTKYMSKSVRTDMLTVHAIGWNQRKENGLHIALSSRFKKTVENTLDATESLKKIPGPVALQ
;
A
#
# COMPACT_ATOMS: atom_id res chain seq x y z
N MET A 1 -11.83 -28.46 -15.63
CA MET A 1 -11.11 -29.17 -14.54
C MET A 1 -10.98 -28.18 -13.41
N SER A 2 -11.47 -28.48 -12.22
CA SER A 2 -11.20 -27.67 -11.03
C SER A 2 -9.72 -27.74 -10.75
N GLU A 3 -9.00 -26.61 -10.78
CA GLU A 3 -7.61 -26.57 -10.33
C GLU A 3 -7.58 -26.92 -8.84
N GLU A 4 -6.72 -27.86 -8.45
CA GLU A 4 -6.48 -28.16 -7.04
C GLU A 4 -5.85 -26.93 -6.36
N PRO A 5 -6.24 -26.60 -5.12
CA PRO A 5 -5.65 -25.48 -4.40
C PRO A 5 -4.15 -25.73 -4.15
N GLY A 6 -3.38 -24.64 -4.12
CA GLY A 6 -1.96 -24.71 -3.73
C GLY A 6 -1.80 -25.17 -2.28
N PHE A 7 -0.64 -25.73 -1.95
CA PHE A 7 -0.33 -26.16 -0.59
C PHE A 7 -0.41 -25.03 0.44
N PHE A 8 -0.09 -23.80 0.02
CA PHE A 8 -0.12 -22.59 0.84
C PHE A 8 -1.30 -21.67 0.51
N ASP A 9 -2.37 -22.19 -0.08
CA ASP A 9 -3.55 -21.40 -0.40
C ASP A 9 -4.11 -20.70 0.84
N GLY A 10 -4.47 -19.42 0.70
CA GLY A 10 -4.94 -18.59 1.80
C GLY A 10 -3.90 -18.17 2.85
N VAL A 11 -2.64 -18.66 2.80
CA VAL A 11 -1.61 -18.33 3.79
C VAL A 11 -1.11 -16.90 3.58
N PHE A 12 -0.35 -16.65 2.50
CA PHE A 12 0.14 -15.33 2.16
C PHE A 12 -0.83 -14.57 1.25
N LEU A 13 -1.21 -15.19 0.13
CA LEU A 13 -2.22 -14.65 -0.77
C LEU A 13 -3.62 -15.00 -0.24
N SER A 14 -4.51 -14.03 -0.27
CA SER A 14 -5.91 -14.19 0.11
C SER A 14 -6.66 -15.03 -0.93
N GLN A 15 -7.72 -15.73 -0.50
CA GLN A 15 -8.50 -16.57 -1.41
C GLN A 15 -9.19 -15.71 -2.47
N ASP A 16 -9.10 -16.11 -3.73
CA ASP A 16 -9.61 -15.28 -4.83
C ASP A 16 -11.14 -15.16 -4.82
N SER A 17 -11.85 -16.14 -4.26
CA SER A 17 -13.31 -16.07 -4.05
C SER A 17 -13.68 -14.92 -3.11
N GLU A 18 -12.99 -14.79 -1.98
CA GLU A 18 -13.21 -13.73 -1.00
C GLU A 18 -12.89 -12.35 -1.58
N VAL A 19 -11.75 -12.24 -2.28
CA VAL A 19 -11.32 -11.00 -2.93
C VAL A 19 -12.31 -10.61 -4.03
N SER A 20 -12.74 -11.57 -4.86
CA SER A 20 -13.70 -11.31 -5.95
C SER A 20 -15.07 -10.88 -5.41
N SER A 21 -15.58 -11.55 -4.38
CA SER A 21 -16.84 -11.16 -3.73
C SER A 21 -16.77 -9.74 -3.17
N PHE A 22 -15.67 -9.38 -2.52
CA PHE A 22 -15.47 -8.03 -1.99
C PHE A 22 -15.36 -6.98 -3.10
N VAL A 23 -14.60 -7.27 -4.17
CA VAL A 23 -14.45 -6.37 -5.32
C VAL A 23 -15.81 -6.09 -5.97
N GLU A 24 -16.64 -7.12 -6.16
CA GLU A 24 -17.97 -6.94 -6.75
C GLU A 24 -18.94 -6.21 -5.81
N GLU A 25 -18.84 -6.42 -4.49
CA GLU A 25 -19.60 -5.63 -3.49
C GLU A 25 -19.27 -4.13 -3.57
N VAL A 26 -17.98 -3.79 -3.51
CA VAL A 26 -17.49 -2.39 -3.56
C VAL A 26 -17.87 -1.71 -4.87
N ARG A 27 -17.75 -2.42 -5.99
CA ARG A 27 -18.16 -1.91 -7.32
C ARG A 27 -19.67 -1.79 -7.48
N GLY A 28 -20.44 -2.63 -6.80
CA GLY A 28 -21.90 -2.53 -6.73
C GLY A 28 -22.36 -1.31 -5.95
N ALA A 29 -21.59 -0.90 -4.94
CA ALA A 29 -21.92 0.23 -4.07
C ALA A 29 -21.70 1.60 -4.72
N VAL A 30 -20.61 1.78 -5.50
CA VAL A 30 -20.26 3.07 -6.11
C VAL A 30 -20.03 2.91 -7.61
N LYS A 31 -20.76 3.70 -8.41
CA LYS A 31 -20.56 3.73 -9.87
C LYS A 31 -19.20 4.35 -10.20
N SER A 32 -18.44 3.66 -11.04
CA SER A 32 -17.13 4.13 -11.50
C SER A 32 -17.20 5.49 -12.18
N THR A 33 -16.34 6.42 -11.76
CA THR A 33 -16.16 7.70 -12.45
C THR A 33 -15.14 7.52 -13.58
N ALA A 34 -15.58 7.67 -14.83
CA ALA A 34 -14.69 7.51 -15.99
C ALA A 34 -13.67 8.67 -16.07
N GLY A 35 -12.36 8.36 -16.07
CA GLY A 35 -11.31 9.34 -16.35
C GLY A 35 -9.92 8.92 -15.85
N ARG A 36 -8.86 9.54 -16.42
CA ARG A 36 -7.51 9.50 -15.81
C ARG A 36 -7.55 10.37 -14.55
N ALA A 37 -7.39 9.76 -13.38
CA ALA A 37 -7.25 10.51 -12.13
C ALA A 37 -5.82 11.09 -12.06
N MET A 38 -5.56 12.22 -12.71
CA MET A 38 -4.27 12.91 -12.56
C MET A 38 -4.24 13.70 -11.25
N CYS A 39 -3.09 13.76 -10.59
CA CYS A 39 -2.91 14.56 -9.38
C CYS A 39 -1.80 15.60 -9.59
N GLY A 40 -2.17 16.77 -10.13
CA GLY A 40 -1.23 17.83 -10.49
C GLY A 40 -0.80 17.80 -11.96
N GLU A 41 0.26 18.54 -12.28
CA GLU A 41 0.85 18.63 -13.63
C GLU A 41 1.89 17.53 -13.92
N SER A 42 2.13 16.64 -12.96
CA SER A 42 3.13 15.58 -13.10
C SER A 42 2.66 14.51 -14.10
N GLN A 43 3.59 13.96 -14.88
CA GLN A 43 3.32 12.91 -15.89
C GLN A 43 2.99 11.54 -15.27
N TRP A 44 3.00 11.43 -13.94
CA TRP A 44 2.76 10.19 -13.22
C TRP A 44 1.26 10.00 -13.04
N ALA A 45 0.71 8.99 -13.72
CA ALA A 45 -0.70 8.67 -13.62
C ALA A 45 -1.00 8.06 -12.25
N ALA A 46 -1.95 8.60 -11.49
CA ALA A 46 -2.46 7.91 -10.30
C ALA A 46 -3.26 6.66 -10.75
N ALA A 47 -3.26 5.62 -9.91
CA ALA A 47 -4.07 4.42 -10.13
C ALA A 47 -5.55 4.78 -10.38
N ARG A 48 -6.20 3.96 -11.20
CA ARG A 48 -7.56 4.23 -11.69
C ARG A 48 -8.57 3.51 -10.82
N GLU A 49 -9.77 4.08 -10.74
CA GLU A 49 -10.92 3.41 -10.12
C GLU A 49 -11.35 2.16 -10.90
N THR A 50 -11.07 2.12 -12.21
CA THR A 50 -11.39 1.00 -13.09
C THR A 50 -10.22 0.63 -14.00
N SER A 51 -9.86 -0.65 -13.97
CA SER A 51 -9.05 -1.29 -15.00
C SER A 51 -9.83 -2.40 -15.69
N LYS A 52 -9.56 -2.63 -16.97
CA LYS A 52 -10.08 -3.77 -17.73
C LYS A 52 -9.09 -4.92 -17.60
N GLN A 53 -9.61 -6.14 -17.52
CA GLN A 53 -8.78 -7.33 -17.59
C GLN A 53 -8.03 -7.38 -18.93
N ALA A 54 -6.74 -7.69 -18.88
CA ALA A 54 -5.88 -7.90 -20.02
C ALA A 54 -6.24 -9.24 -20.66
N ASN A 55 -6.51 -9.23 -21.97
CA ASN A 55 -6.95 -10.42 -22.72
C ASN A 55 -5.94 -11.58 -22.78
N LYS A 56 -4.74 -11.45 -22.20
CA LYS A 56 -3.62 -12.40 -22.35
C LYS A 56 -2.97 -12.83 -21.04
N LEU A 57 -3.53 -12.42 -19.90
CA LEU A 57 -3.00 -12.72 -18.58
C LEU A 57 -4.14 -13.22 -17.69
N ASP A 58 -3.94 -14.37 -17.05
CA ASP A 58 -4.89 -14.90 -16.08
C ASP A 58 -4.85 -14.04 -14.81
N GLU A 59 -3.65 -13.80 -14.25
CA GLU A 59 -3.37 -12.80 -13.23
C GLU A 59 -2.51 -11.65 -13.77
N GLU A 60 -2.93 -10.40 -13.53
CA GLU A 60 -2.19 -9.19 -13.95
C GLU A 60 -1.11 -8.76 -12.95
N GLY A 61 -1.22 -9.19 -11.69
CA GLY A 61 -0.24 -8.85 -10.68
C GLY A 61 -0.64 -9.33 -9.28
N VAL A 62 0.05 -8.77 -8.28
CA VAL A 62 -0.19 -9.05 -6.86
C VAL A 62 -0.18 -7.73 -6.11
N GLU A 63 -1.24 -7.46 -5.37
CA GLU A 63 -1.29 -6.37 -4.40
C GLU A 63 -0.81 -6.90 -3.05
N ILE A 64 0.04 -6.16 -2.33
CA ILE A 64 0.64 -6.62 -1.07
C ILE A 64 0.53 -5.58 0.05
N ALA A 65 0.34 -6.07 1.27
CA ALA A 65 0.44 -5.32 2.50
C ALA A 65 1.77 -5.62 3.19
N VAL A 66 2.50 -4.57 3.55
CA VAL A 66 3.82 -4.66 4.17
C VAL A 66 3.84 -3.77 5.41
N CYS A 67 4.42 -4.24 6.51
CA CYS A 67 4.57 -3.41 7.71
C CYS A 67 5.73 -2.42 7.57
N ARG A 68 5.80 -1.42 8.45
CA ARG A 68 6.92 -0.45 8.52
C ARG A 68 8.32 -1.09 8.70
N HIS A 69 8.38 -2.31 9.22
CA HIS A 69 9.64 -3.06 9.37
C HIS A 69 10.04 -3.80 8.08
N GLY A 70 9.20 -3.75 7.05
CA GLY A 70 9.43 -4.38 5.75
C GLY A 70 9.03 -5.85 5.69
N PHE A 71 8.24 -6.37 6.62
CA PHE A 71 7.69 -7.73 6.55
C PHE A 71 6.45 -7.75 5.66
N LEU A 72 6.38 -8.75 4.80
CA LEU A 72 5.18 -9.12 4.06
C LEU A 72 4.14 -9.65 5.05
N LEU A 73 2.96 -9.02 5.07
CA LEU A 73 1.86 -9.40 5.96
C LEU A 73 0.83 -10.27 5.21
N LYS A 74 0.30 -9.75 4.10
CA LYS A 74 -0.71 -10.40 3.26
C LYS A 74 -0.60 -9.90 1.84
N GLY A 75 -1.07 -10.67 0.87
CA GLY A 75 -1.30 -10.20 -0.49
C GLY A 75 -2.60 -10.73 -1.07
N LEU A 76 -2.87 -10.36 -2.32
CA LEU A 76 -3.96 -10.89 -3.12
C LEU A 76 -3.59 -10.88 -4.60
N ASN A 77 -4.25 -11.74 -5.38
CA ASN A 77 -4.10 -11.73 -6.84
C ASN A 77 -4.94 -10.61 -7.46
N MET A 78 -4.35 -9.91 -8.42
CA MET A 78 -5.07 -8.96 -9.25
C MET A 78 -5.51 -9.61 -10.56
N TYR A 79 -6.82 -9.75 -10.78
CA TYR A 79 -7.41 -10.30 -12.02
C TYR A 79 -7.78 -9.24 -13.06
N ARG A 80 -7.48 -8.00 -12.72
CA ARG A 80 -7.61 -6.79 -13.53
C ARG A 80 -6.65 -5.79 -12.94
N GLY A 81 -6.21 -4.80 -13.71
CA GLY A 81 -5.21 -3.85 -13.23
C GLY A 81 -5.62 -3.11 -11.96
N GLU A 82 -4.73 -2.27 -11.47
CA GLU A 82 -4.85 -1.57 -10.19
C GLU A 82 -6.20 -0.85 -10.04
N ILE A 83 -6.99 -1.31 -9.06
CA ILE A 83 -8.26 -0.71 -8.64
C ILE A 83 -8.26 -0.53 -7.12
N PHE A 84 -8.97 0.49 -6.62
CA PHE A 84 -9.00 0.80 -5.19
C PHE A 84 -9.61 -0.27 -4.29
N ALA A 85 -10.40 -1.21 -4.84
CA ALA A 85 -10.96 -2.31 -4.07
C ALA A 85 -9.87 -3.26 -3.54
N TYR A 86 -8.74 -3.41 -4.23
CA TYR A 86 -7.64 -4.28 -3.76
C TYR A 86 -6.95 -3.76 -2.48
N PRO A 87 -6.42 -2.52 -2.44
CA PRO A 87 -5.86 -1.99 -1.20
C PRO A 87 -6.93 -1.83 -0.11
N MET A 88 -8.21 -1.64 -0.46
CA MET A 88 -9.30 -1.62 0.52
C MET A 88 -9.55 -2.98 1.16
N PHE A 89 -9.47 -4.07 0.40
CA PHE A 89 -9.54 -5.43 0.93
C PHE A 89 -8.42 -5.65 1.94
N LEU A 90 -7.18 -5.31 1.58
CA LEU A 90 -6.04 -5.43 2.50
C LEU A 90 -6.18 -4.51 3.71
N GLN A 91 -6.72 -3.30 3.54
CA GLN A 91 -6.98 -2.39 4.66
C GLN A 91 -7.97 -3.00 5.66
N LYS A 92 -8.98 -3.73 5.18
CA LYS A 92 -9.96 -4.43 6.02
C LYS A 92 -9.29 -5.49 6.92
N GLU A 93 -8.31 -6.22 6.39
CA GLU A 93 -7.53 -7.20 7.14
C GLU A 93 -6.67 -6.58 8.24
N PHE A 94 -6.31 -5.30 8.11
CA PHE A 94 -5.46 -4.56 9.05
C PHE A 94 -6.15 -3.32 9.62
N GLN A 95 -7.43 -3.45 9.98
CA GLN A 95 -8.25 -2.32 10.47
C GLN A 95 -7.72 -1.65 11.75
N ASP A 96 -6.90 -2.35 12.53
CA ASP A 96 -6.28 -1.84 13.76
C ASP A 96 -5.00 -1.03 13.49
N ALA A 97 -4.58 -0.91 12.24
CA ALA A 97 -3.42 -0.10 11.88
C ALA A 97 -3.67 1.40 12.16
N VAL A 98 -2.68 2.07 12.74
CA VAL A 98 -2.77 3.52 13.00
C VAL A 98 -2.58 4.32 11.72
N PHE A 99 -1.72 3.83 10.82
CA PHE A 99 -1.35 4.46 9.56
C PHE A 99 -1.40 3.48 8.40
N LEU A 100 -1.83 3.96 7.23
CA LEU A 100 -1.74 3.25 5.97
C LEU A 100 -1.05 4.15 4.94
N SER A 101 0.11 3.70 4.45
CA SER A 101 0.84 4.39 3.39
C SER A 101 0.50 3.79 2.04
N MET A 102 0.05 4.61 1.10
CA MET A 102 -0.14 4.24 -0.30
C MET A 102 0.11 5.46 -1.18
N ASP A 103 0.64 5.22 -2.38
CA ASP A 103 0.94 6.22 -3.41
C ASP A 103 -0.31 6.95 -3.94
N VAL A 104 -1.49 6.34 -3.83
CA VAL A 104 -2.75 6.91 -4.33
C VAL A 104 -3.68 7.44 -3.24
N THR A 105 -3.15 7.70 -2.04
CA THR A 105 -3.92 8.17 -0.86
C THR A 105 -4.90 9.30 -1.19
N CYS A 106 -4.44 10.31 -1.94
CA CYS A 106 -5.24 11.49 -2.28
C CYS A 106 -6.51 11.20 -3.10
N ARG A 107 -6.56 10.07 -3.81
CA ARG A 107 -7.71 9.60 -4.57
C ARG A 107 -8.46 8.49 -3.85
N TYR A 108 -7.72 7.67 -3.13
CA TYR A 108 -8.26 6.58 -2.35
C TYR A 108 -9.17 7.04 -1.21
N VAL A 109 -8.76 8.06 -0.43
CA VAL A 109 -9.56 8.50 0.74
C VAL A 109 -10.95 9.02 0.34
N PRO A 110 -11.09 9.93 -0.65
CA PRO A 110 -12.42 10.35 -1.12
C PRO A 110 -13.26 9.21 -1.71
N TYR A 111 -12.60 8.18 -2.25
CA TYR A 111 -13.30 6.99 -2.75
C TYR A 111 -13.80 6.13 -1.60
N LEU A 112 -12.96 5.86 -0.60
CA LEU A 112 -13.33 5.13 0.62
C LEU A 112 -14.49 5.82 1.35
N GLU A 113 -14.50 7.16 1.41
CA GLU A 113 -15.60 7.95 1.96
C GLU A 113 -16.93 7.61 1.28
N LYS A 114 -17.00 7.73 -0.05
CA LYS A 114 -18.19 7.40 -0.84
C LYS A 114 -18.63 5.95 -0.69
N VAL A 115 -17.68 5.02 -0.69
CA VAL A 115 -17.99 3.59 -0.51
C VAL A 115 -18.57 3.34 0.87
N SER A 116 -18.03 3.97 1.91
CA SER A 116 -18.47 3.79 3.30
C SER A 116 -19.81 4.47 3.62
N GLU A 117 -20.25 5.42 2.81
CA GLU A 117 -21.62 5.98 2.88
C GLU A 117 -22.67 4.92 2.53
N VAL A 118 -22.36 4.05 1.57
CA VAL A 118 -23.26 2.97 1.10
C VAL A 118 -23.01 1.67 1.88
N LEU A 119 -21.75 1.29 2.06
CA LEU A 119 -21.30 0.11 2.79
C LEU A 119 -20.87 0.50 4.20
N THR A 120 -21.84 0.68 5.10
CA THR A 120 -21.61 1.20 6.45
C THR A 120 -20.66 0.34 7.28
N HIS A 121 -20.55 -0.96 7.00
CA HIS A 121 -19.61 -1.86 7.66
C HIS A 121 -18.13 -1.53 7.34
N LEU A 122 -17.84 -0.71 6.33
CA LEU A 122 -16.50 -0.24 5.97
C LEU A 122 -16.13 1.11 6.60
N GLN A 123 -17.07 1.78 7.29
CA GLN A 123 -16.78 3.02 8.03
C GLN A 123 -15.61 2.93 9.00
N PRO A 124 -15.35 1.80 9.72
CA PRO A 124 -14.18 1.68 10.58
C PRO A 124 -12.85 1.93 9.85
N LEU A 125 -12.76 1.64 8.55
CA LEU A 125 -11.55 1.84 7.75
C LEU A 125 -11.17 3.33 7.65
N GLN A 126 -12.12 4.25 7.80
CA GLN A 126 -11.86 5.69 7.77
C GLN A 126 -11.09 6.19 9.00
N LYS A 127 -11.02 5.39 10.08
CA LYS A 127 -10.29 5.74 11.30
C LYS A 127 -8.78 5.66 11.12
N ILE A 128 -8.31 4.89 10.14
CA ILE A 128 -6.89 4.75 9.82
C ILE A 128 -6.40 6.04 9.18
N ARG A 129 -5.24 6.53 9.59
CA ARG A 129 -4.65 7.72 8.96
C ARG A 129 -3.90 7.33 7.70
N HIS A 130 -4.40 7.77 6.55
CA HIS A 130 -3.74 7.53 5.27
C HIS A 130 -2.63 8.55 5.02
N CYS A 131 -1.52 8.11 4.43
CA CYS A 131 -0.45 8.99 4.02
C CYS A 131 0.18 8.57 2.69
N LEU A 132 0.70 9.56 1.97
CA LEU A 132 1.64 9.36 0.87
C LEU A 132 3.02 9.11 1.46
N SER A 133 3.80 8.25 0.80
CA SER A 133 5.21 8.12 1.11
C SER A 133 5.95 9.46 0.95
N VAL A 134 7.06 9.64 1.65
CA VAL A 134 7.80 10.91 1.66
C VAL A 134 8.30 11.28 0.26
N MET A 135 8.66 10.28 -0.56
CA MET A 135 9.10 10.53 -1.95
C MET A 135 7.91 10.69 -2.88
N HIS A 136 6.91 9.80 -2.83
CA HIS A 136 5.74 9.92 -3.71
C HIS A 136 4.96 11.20 -3.46
N ALA A 137 4.87 11.70 -2.22
CA ALA A 137 4.21 12.97 -1.93
C ALA A 137 4.73 14.14 -2.77
N LYS A 138 6.03 14.16 -3.09
CA LYS A 138 6.65 15.20 -3.94
C LYS A 138 6.28 15.09 -5.42
N ALA A 139 5.84 13.91 -5.86
CA ALA A 139 5.37 13.69 -7.23
C ALA A 139 3.90 14.11 -7.41
N HIS A 140 3.19 14.41 -6.32
CA HIS A 140 1.82 14.94 -6.35
C HIS A 140 1.82 16.47 -6.34
N ASN A 141 0.65 17.07 -6.56
CA ASN A 141 0.49 18.51 -6.38
C ASN A 141 0.84 18.96 -4.94
N THR A 142 1.22 20.23 -4.82
CA THR A 142 1.64 20.83 -3.54
C THR A 142 0.60 20.68 -2.43
N LYS A 143 -0.70 20.72 -2.76
CA LYS A 143 -1.77 20.49 -1.78
C LYS A 143 -1.69 19.08 -1.18
N CYS A 144 -1.44 18.06 -2.01
CA CYS A 144 -1.28 16.69 -1.55
C CYS A 144 0.03 16.48 -0.79
N GLU A 145 1.11 17.14 -1.20
CA GLU A 145 2.36 17.11 -0.43
C GLU A 145 2.16 17.68 0.97
N ILE A 146 1.45 18.80 1.12
CA ILE A 146 1.20 19.40 2.43
C ILE A 146 0.30 18.49 3.29
N LEU A 147 -0.81 18.02 2.73
CA LEU A 147 -1.83 17.29 3.48
C LEU A 147 -1.45 15.84 3.78
N TRP A 148 -0.90 15.11 2.80
CA TRP A 148 -0.79 13.66 2.87
C TRP A 148 0.63 13.15 3.08
N ASN A 149 1.66 13.99 2.98
CA ASN A 149 3.04 13.52 3.19
C ASN A 149 3.21 12.95 4.60
N ALA A 150 3.68 11.72 4.71
CA ALA A 150 3.93 11.05 5.98
C ALA A 150 4.80 11.88 6.95
N ARG A 151 5.70 12.74 6.45
CA ARG A 151 6.52 13.63 7.29
C ARG A 151 5.69 14.68 8.04
N ASN A 152 4.56 15.10 7.48
CA ASN A 152 3.68 16.11 8.06
C ASN A 152 2.62 15.49 9.00
N GLN A 153 2.66 14.17 9.18
CA GLN A 153 1.66 13.43 9.95
C GLN A 153 2.18 13.09 11.34
N GLU A 154 1.57 13.68 12.37
CA GLU A 154 1.97 13.46 13.76
C GLU A 154 1.83 11.98 14.15
N GLY A 155 2.90 11.38 14.69
CA GLY A 155 2.92 9.98 15.08
C GLY A 155 3.32 9.00 13.96
N ALA A 156 3.47 9.46 12.71
CA ALA A 156 4.05 8.63 11.63
C ALA A 156 5.55 8.35 11.88
N GLY A 157 6.21 9.16 12.71
CA GLY A 157 7.62 9.06 13.01
C GLY A 157 8.49 9.27 11.78
N THR A 158 9.67 8.63 11.74
CA THR A 158 10.60 8.69 10.61
C THR A 158 10.24 7.72 9.47
N THR A 159 8.95 7.42 9.30
CA THR A 159 8.47 6.50 8.27
C THR A 159 8.62 7.11 6.88
N LEU A 160 9.17 6.33 5.95
CA LEU A 160 9.31 6.76 4.57
C LEU A 160 8.07 6.37 3.75
N GLY A 161 7.47 5.21 4.02
CA GLY A 161 6.32 4.70 3.26
C GLY A 161 6.73 4.02 1.95
N GLU A 162 7.97 3.53 1.87
CA GLU A 162 8.61 2.95 0.67
C GLU A 162 8.90 1.45 0.84
N GLU A 163 8.43 0.86 1.95
CA GLU A 163 8.65 -0.53 2.30
C GLU A 163 8.01 -1.47 1.28
N VAL A 164 6.82 -1.13 0.77
CA VAL A 164 6.11 -1.89 -0.27
C VAL A 164 6.93 -1.90 -1.56
N GLU A 165 7.50 -0.77 -1.99
CA GLU A 165 8.32 -0.70 -3.21
C GLU A 165 9.57 -1.59 -3.17
N GLN A 166 10.21 -1.70 -2.00
CA GLN A 166 11.34 -2.61 -1.82
C GLN A 166 10.92 -4.08 -2.01
N VAL A 167 9.72 -4.41 -1.55
CA VAL A 167 9.17 -5.76 -1.67
C VAL A 167 8.68 -6.02 -3.10
N ASN A 168 8.05 -5.05 -3.76
CA ASN A 168 7.66 -5.12 -5.16
C ASN A 168 8.90 -5.36 -6.05
N SER A 169 10.01 -4.68 -5.78
CA SER A 169 11.28 -4.93 -6.47
C SER A 169 11.82 -6.37 -6.24
N PHE A 170 11.54 -6.96 -5.08
CA PHE A 170 11.88 -8.35 -4.80
C PHE A 170 10.96 -9.33 -5.53
N LEU A 171 9.64 -9.21 -5.36
CA LEU A 171 8.64 -10.13 -5.93
C LEU A 171 8.50 -10.02 -7.45
N SER A 172 8.74 -8.86 -8.04
CA SER A 172 8.72 -8.69 -9.51
C SER A 172 9.72 -9.59 -10.23
N ARG A 173 10.80 -10.01 -9.57
CA ARG A 173 11.75 -10.98 -10.12
C ARG A 173 11.15 -12.38 -10.24
N CYS A 174 10.20 -12.73 -9.38
CA CYS A 174 9.47 -14.00 -9.45
C CYS A 174 8.55 -14.03 -10.68
N ALA A 175 8.09 -12.87 -11.18
CA ALA A 175 7.18 -12.80 -12.32
C ALA A 175 7.73 -13.50 -13.58
N LEU A 176 9.05 -13.53 -13.76
CA LEU A 176 9.69 -14.19 -14.89
C LEU A 176 9.49 -15.71 -14.88
N THR A 177 9.47 -16.33 -13.71
CA THR A 177 9.30 -17.78 -13.56
C THR A 177 7.85 -18.16 -13.31
N THR A 178 7.08 -17.31 -12.63
CA THR A 178 5.69 -17.61 -12.27
C THR A 178 4.69 -17.39 -13.40
N LYS A 179 5.06 -16.65 -14.46
CA LYS A 179 4.16 -16.33 -15.58
C LYS A 179 3.57 -17.56 -16.28
N TYR A 180 4.30 -18.66 -16.35
CA TYR A 180 3.89 -19.89 -17.05
C TYR A 180 3.54 -21.03 -16.08
N MET A 181 3.48 -20.75 -14.78
CA MET A 181 3.08 -21.74 -13.78
C MET A 181 1.56 -21.84 -13.74
N SER A 182 1.03 -23.01 -13.34
CA SER A 182 -0.36 -23.08 -12.91
C SER A 182 -0.58 -22.20 -11.68
N LYS A 183 -1.83 -21.79 -11.46
CA LYS A 183 -2.19 -20.88 -10.37
C LYS A 183 -1.80 -21.39 -8.98
N SER A 184 -2.03 -22.68 -8.72
CA SER A 184 -1.67 -23.33 -7.46
C SER A 184 -0.17 -23.29 -7.20
N VAL A 185 0.64 -23.68 -8.19
CA VAL A 185 2.11 -23.68 -8.10
C VAL A 185 2.65 -22.25 -7.98
N ARG A 186 2.07 -21.29 -8.70
CA ARG A 186 2.42 -19.87 -8.58
C ARG A 186 2.17 -19.35 -7.16
N THR A 187 1.03 -19.68 -6.57
CA THR A 187 0.66 -19.27 -5.21
C THR A 187 1.64 -19.82 -4.17
N ASP A 188 2.01 -21.09 -4.31
CA ASP A 188 2.99 -21.73 -3.44
C ASP A 188 4.38 -21.09 -3.59
N MET A 189 4.82 -20.85 -4.83
CA MET A 189 6.11 -20.24 -5.12
C MET A 189 6.21 -18.82 -4.55
N LEU A 190 5.18 -17.98 -4.73
CA LEU A 190 5.13 -16.64 -4.16
C LEU A 190 5.14 -16.68 -2.63
N THR A 191 4.42 -17.62 -2.03
CA THR A 191 4.39 -17.79 -0.57
C THR A 191 5.75 -18.21 -0.02
N VAL A 192 6.45 -19.15 -0.67
CA VAL A 192 7.81 -19.54 -0.28
C VAL A 192 8.78 -18.35 -0.38
N HIS A 193 8.68 -17.53 -1.43
CA HIS A 193 9.48 -16.32 -1.55
C HIS A 193 9.16 -15.29 -0.44
N ALA A 194 7.88 -15.14 -0.07
CA ALA A 194 7.44 -14.27 1.00
C ALA A 194 8.00 -14.74 2.37
N ILE A 195 7.94 -16.05 2.66
CA ILE A 195 8.52 -16.66 3.86
C ILE A 195 10.02 -16.36 3.92
N GLY A 196 10.75 -16.63 2.82
CA GLY A 196 12.19 -16.37 2.76
C GLY A 196 12.54 -14.88 2.91
N TRP A 197 11.70 -13.97 2.40
CA TRP A 197 11.86 -12.53 2.63
C TRP A 197 11.67 -12.16 4.10
N ASN A 198 10.60 -12.64 4.73
CA ASN A 198 10.32 -12.38 6.14
C ASN A 198 11.41 -12.92 7.05
N GLN A 199 11.94 -14.12 6.77
CA GLN A 199 13.06 -14.68 7.53
C GLN A 199 14.32 -13.80 7.44
N ARG A 200 14.61 -13.23 6.26
CA ARG A 200 15.73 -12.26 6.13
C ARG A 200 15.47 -10.98 6.92
N LYS A 201 14.22 -10.48 6.94
CA LYS A 201 13.84 -9.30 7.72
C LYS A 201 13.96 -9.56 9.22
N GLU A 202 13.54 -10.73 9.67
CA GLU A 202 13.68 -11.18 11.07
C GLU A 202 15.15 -11.22 11.49
N ASN A 203 15.99 -11.92 10.73
CA ASN A 203 17.42 -12.04 11.03
C ASN A 203 18.12 -10.67 11.09
N GLY A 204 17.69 -9.70 10.27
CA GLY A 204 18.26 -8.35 10.22
C GLY A 204 17.55 -7.32 11.09
N LEU A 205 16.47 -7.68 11.81
CA LEU A 205 15.57 -6.70 12.42
C LEU A 205 16.26 -5.87 13.49
N HIS A 206 17.06 -6.51 14.34
CA HIS A 206 17.79 -5.84 15.42
C HIS A 206 18.78 -4.79 14.88
N ILE A 207 19.46 -5.08 13.77
CA ILE A 207 20.37 -4.15 13.09
C ILE A 207 19.58 -2.97 12.52
N ALA A 208 18.47 -3.27 11.83
CA ALA A 208 17.63 -2.24 11.21
C ALA A 208 17.02 -1.29 12.26
N LEU A 209 16.49 -1.81 13.36
CA LEU A 209 15.92 -1.03 14.45
C LEU A 209 17.00 -0.18 15.15
N SER A 210 18.16 -0.76 15.46
CA SER A 210 19.26 -0.03 16.11
C SER A 210 19.78 1.11 15.24
N SER A 211 19.93 0.86 13.93
CA SER A 211 20.34 1.89 12.96
C SER A 211 19.29 3.00 12.83
N ARG A 212 18.01 2.64 12.70
CA ARG A 212 16.90 3.61 12.65
C ARG A 212 16.82 4.45 13.92
N PHE A 213 17.05 3.86 15.09
CA PHE A 213 17.06 4.57 16.37
C PHE A 213 18.17 5.62 16.40
N LYS A 214 19.42 5.23 16.14
CA LYS A 214 20.57 6.17 16.11
C LYS A 214 20.32 7.34 15.17
N LYS A 215 19.91 7.05 13.92
CA LYS A 215 19.60 8.07 12.92
C LYS A 215 18.47 9.00 13.37
N THR A 216 17.44 8.46 14.04
CA THR A 216 16.33 9.27 14.53
C THR A 216 16.77 10.20 15.66
N VAL A 217 17.64 9.74 16.56
CA VAL A 217 18.22 10.58 17.63
C VAL A 217 19.04 11.71 17.03
N GLU A 218 19.96 11.40 16.11
CA GLU A 218 20.79 12.40 15.40
C GLU A 218 19.90 13.45 14.71
N ASN A 219 18.94 13.02 13.89
CA ASN A 219 18.02 13.92 13.21
C ASN A 219 17.21 14.80 14.18
N THR A 220 16.85 14.27 15.35
CA THR A 220 16.10 15.02 16.36
C THR A 220 16.95 16.12 16.98
N LEU A 221 18.23 15.84 17.25
CA LEU A 221 19.17 16.84 17.73
C LEU A 221 19.38 17.95 16.70
N ASP A 222 19.65 17.58 15.45
CA ASP A 222 19.87 18.52 14.34
C ASP A 222 18.65 19.42 14.10
N ALA A 223 17.45 18.82 14.11
CA ALA A 223 16.19 19.56 13.97
C ALA A 223 15.98 20.52 15.14
N THR A 224 16.29 20.10 16.37
CA THR A 224 16.18 20.93 17.58
C THR A 224 17.13 22.13 17.52
N GLU A 225 18.37 21.93 17.07
CA GLU A 225 19.33 23.02 16.89
C GLU A 225 18.91 23.98 15.77
N SER A 226 18.36 23.45 14.68
CA SER A 226 17.86 24.25 13.56
C SER A 226 16.68 25.12 13.99
N LEU A 227 15.76 24.57 14.79
CA LEU A 227 14.61 25.32 15.34
C LEU A 227 15.05 26.50 16.21
N LYS A 228 16.13 26.37 16.99
CA LYS A 228 16.69 27.47 17.80
C LYS A 228 17.21 28.65 16.96
N LYS A 229 17.55 28.41 15.69
CA LYS A 229 18.08 29.43 14.77
C LYS A 229 16.96 30.17 14.02
N ILE A 230 15.73 29.67 14.07
CA ILE A 230 14.58 30.34 13.45
C ILE A 230 14.12 31.44 14.41
N PRO A 231 14.18 32.73 14.02
CA PRO A 231 13.64 33.80 14.85
C PRO A 231 12.15 33.53 15.11
N GLY A 232 11.68 33.86 16.32
CA GLY A 232 10.33 33.58 16.81
C GLY A 232 9.22 34.04 15.85
N PRO A 233 7.97 33.59 16.05
CA PRO A 233 6.92 33.69 15.04
C PRO A 233 6.81 35.11 14.50
N VAL A 234 6.98 35.26 13.18
CA VAL A 234 6.47 36.42 12.47
C VAL A 234 4.97 36.40 12.72
N ALA A 235 4.51 37.30 13.59
CA ALA A 235 3.09 37.56 13.74
C ALA A 235 2.57 37.86 12.34
N LEU A 236 1.73 36.96 11.81
CA LEU A 236 0.94 37.24 10.63
C LEU A 236 0.07 38.44 10.99
N GLN A 237 0.51 39.63 10.57
CA GLN A 237 -0.29 40.86 10.57
C GLN A 237 -1.36 40.78 9.49
#